data_AF-A0A961AXN8-F1
#
_entry.id   AF-A0A961AXN8-F1
#
_cell.length_a   1.000
_cell.length_b   1.000
_cell.length_c   1.000
_cell.angle_alpha   90.00
_cell.angle_beta   90.00
_cell.angle_gamma   90.00
#
_symmetry.space_group_name_H-M   'P 1'
#
loop_
_entity.id
_entity.type
_entity.pdbx_description
1 polymer ?
#
loop_
_entity_poly.entity_id
_entity_poly.type
_entity_poly.pdbx_seq_one_letter_code
_entity_poly.pdbx_strand_id
1 'polypeptide(L)' 'MATIFLSYRRTDGPQASRIYDWLAQRFGYDAVFMDVTAIPFAVSFTEFIQQAIAGAV' A
#
# COMPACT_ATOMS: atom_id res chain seq x y z
N MET A 1 3.30 12.64 -1.80
CA MET A 1 1.95 12.06 -1.93
C MET A 1 2.07 10.71 -2.62
N ALA A 2 1.60 9.64 -2.00
CA ALA A 2 1.48 8.36 -2.68
C ALA A 2 0.28 8.44 -3.63
N THR A 3 0.52 8.29 -4.93
CA THR A 3 -0.50 8.40 -5.98
C THR A 3 -1.15 7.05 -6.27
N ILE A 4 -0.50 5.95 -5.89
CA ILE A 4 -0.93 4.59 -6.22
C ILE A 4 -1.02 3.75 -4.95
N PHE A 5 -2.23 3.27 -4.63
CA PHE A 5 -2.48 2.36 -3.52
C PHE A 5 -2.65 0.92 -4.05
N LEU A 6 -1.78 0.02 -3.64
CA LEU A 6 -1.83 -1.40 -3.99
C LEU A 6 -2.57 -2.18 -2.90
N SER A 7 -3.87 -2.40 -3.12
CA SER A 7 -4.69 -3.30 -2.30
C SER A 7 -4.55 -4.73 -2.81
N TYR A 8 -4.19 -5.66 -1.93
CA TYR A 8 -4.07 -7.08 -2.25
C TYR A 8 -4.52 -7.96 -1.08
N ARG A 9 -4.76 -9.24 -1.34
CA ARG A 9 -5.04 -10.23 -0.29
C ARG A 9 -3.72 -10.80 0.22
N ARG A 10 -3.58 -11.00 1.54
CA ARG A 10 -2.36 -11.60 2.15
C ARG A 10 -1.90 -12.91 1.50
N THR A 11 -2.83 -13.70 0.94
CA THR A 11 -2.53 -14.94 0.21
C THR A 11 -1.72 -14.73 -1.07
N ASP A 12 -1.79 -13.52 -1.65
CA ASP A 12 -1.15 -13.14 -2.90
C ASP A 12 0.10 -12.27 -2.68
N GLY A 13 0.67 -12.31 -1.46
CA GLY A 13 1.83 -11.50 -1.07
C GLY A 13 3.01 -11.55 -2.03
N PRO A 14 3.48 -12.75 -2.46
CA PRO A 14 4.61 -12.85 -3.39
C PRO A 14 4.38 -12.16 -4.75
N GLN A 15 3.14 -12.18 -5.25
CA GLN A 15 2.75 -11.53 -6.49
C GLN A 15 2.60 -10.02 -6.29
N ALA A 16 2.00 -9.61 -5.18
CA ALA A 16 1.81 -8.21 -4.83
C ALA A 16 3.15 -7.48 -4.62
N SER A 17 4.13 -8.11 -3.98
CA SER A 17 5.48 -7.52 -3.83
C SER A 17 6.15 -7.28 -5.19
N ARG A 18 5.98 -8.18 -6.15
CA ARG A 18 6.52 -7.97 -7.51
C ARG A 18 5.84 -6.80 -8.23
N ILE A 19 4.53 -6.66 -8.07
CA ILE A 19 3.78 -5.52 -8.63
C ILE A 19 4.22 -4.23 -7.96
N TYR A 20 4.41 -4.23 -6.64
CA TYR A 20 4.95 -3.09 -5.91
C TYR A 20 6.33 -2.68 -6.43
N ASP A 21 7.28 -3.62 -6.54
CA ASP A 21 8.63 -3.33 -7.03
C ASP A 21 8.60 -2.75 -8.44
N TRP A 22 7.75 -3.30 -9.32
CA TRP A 22 7.59 -2.79 -10.67
C TRP A 22 7.00 -1.37 -10.71
N LEU A 23 5.96 -1.10 -9.90
CA LEU A 23 5.35 0.21 -9.79
C LEU A 23 6.33 1.22 -9.17
N ALA A 24 7.06 0.82 -8.13
CA ALA A 24 8.02 1.67 -7.44
C ALA A 24 9.23 1.99 -8.32
N GLN A 25 9.69 1.06 -9.15
CA GLN A 25 10.73 1.35 -10.15
C GLN A 25 10.27 2.38 -11.19
N ARG A 26 8.98 2.41 -11.53
CA ARG A 26 8.44 3.28 -12.58
C ARG A 26 7.97 4.64 -12.07
N PHE A 27 7.43 4.71 -10.86
CA PHE A 27 6.80 5.90 -10.29
C PHE A 27 7.53 6.43 -9.05
N GLY A 28 8.49 5.69 -8.51
CA GLY A 28 9.20 5.99 -7.27
C GLY A 28 8.58 5.29 -6.06
N TYR A 29 9.43 4.92 -5.08
CA TYR A 29 9.00 4.23 -3.86
C TYR A 29 8.05 5.07 -2.99
N ASP A 30 8.18 6.41 -3.02
CA ASP A 30 7.29 7.33 -2.31
C ASP A 30 5.91 7.50 -2.97
N ALA A 31 5.76 7.07 -4.23
CA ALA A 31 4.53 7.20 -5.00
C ALA A 31 3.61 5.98 -4.88
N VAL A 32 4.11 4.86 -4.35
CA VAL A 32 3.39 3.58 -4.29
C VAL A 32 3.26 3.16 -2.84
N PHE A 33 2.03 2.99 -2.38
CA PHE A 33 1.72 2.51 -1.04
C PHE A 33 1.16 1.09 -1.14
N MET A 34 1.87 0.10 -0.58
CA MET A 34 1.41 -1.29 -0.54
C MET A 34 0.74 -1.54 0.81
N ASP A 35 -0.54 -1.89 0.77
CA ASP A 35 -1.30 -2.18 1.97
C ASP A 35 -0.74 -3.45 2.66
N VAL A 36 -0.85 -3.59 3.98
CA VAL A 36 -0.62 -4.88 4.66
C VAL A 36 0.84 -5.38 4.85
N THR A 37 1.82 -4.50 5.05
CA THR A 37 2.97 -4.83 5.92
C THR A 37 3.10 -3.92 7.15
N ALA A 38 2.31 -2.85 7.23
CA ALA A 38 2.36 -1.86 8.31
C ALA A 38 1.09 -1.79 9.18
N ILE A 39 0.20 -2.79 9.13
CA ILE A 39 -0.96 -2.84 10.04
C ILE A 39 -0.59 -3.74 11.22
N PRO A 40 -0.16 -3.18 12.37
CA PRO A 40 0.02 -3.96 13.58
C PRO A 40 -1.30 -4.62 13.97
N PHE A 41 -1.20 -5.78 14.59
CA PHE A 41 -2.36 -6.44 15.19
C PHE A 41 -3.07 -5.44 16.13
N ALA A 42 -4.40 -5.32 15.97
CA ALA A 42 -5.32 -4.45 16.74
C ALA A 42 -5.56 -3.01 16.25
N VAL A 43 -5.22 -2.64 15.01
CA VAL A 43 -5.65 -1.35 14.42
C VAL A 43 -6.80 -1.57 13.41
N SER A 44 -7.82 -0.71 13.45
CA SER A 44 -8.94 -0.74 12.52
C SER A 44 -8.45 -0.50 11.09
N PHE A 45 -8.55 -1.52 10.25
CA PHE A 45 -8.18 -1.49 8.82
C PHE A 45 -8.78 -0.28 8.09
N THR A 46 -10.03 0.05 8.42
CA THR A 46 -10.77 1.16 7.84
C THR A 46 -10.16 2.52 8.18
N GLU A 47 -9.69 2.72 9.41
CA GLU A 47 -9.09 3.99 9.86
C GLU A 47 -7.74 4.23 9.18
N PHE A 48 -6.93 3.18 9.05
CA PHE A 48 -5.64 3.27 8.38
C PHE A 48 -5.79 3.60 6.89
N ILE A 49 -6.74 2.97 6.20
CA ILE A 49 -7.05 3.27 4.79
C ILE A 49 -7.56 4.71 4.65
N GLN A 50 -8.47 5.15 5.52
CA GLN A 50 -8.97 6.53 5.48
C GLN A 50 -7.84 7.54 5.67
N GLN A 51 -6.92 7.30 6.59
CA GLN A 51 -5.79 8.19 6.84
C GLN A 51 -4.76 8.18 5.69
N ALA A 52 -4.51 7.02 5.08
CA ALA A 52 -3.63 6.91 3.92
C ALA A 52 -4.21 7.64 2.69
N ILE A 53 -5.52 7.54 2.46
CA ILE A 53 -6.19 8.22 1.34
C ILE A 53 -6.29 9.74 1.59
N ALA A 54 -6.52 10.17 2.84
CA ALA A 54 -6.63 11.59 3.17
C ALA A 54 -5.32 12.39 2.98
N GLY A 55 -4.15 11.73 2.98
CA GLY A 55 -2.85 12.36 2.72
C GLY A 55 -2.46 12.48 1.24
N ALA A 56 -3.31 12.03 0.31
CA ALA A 56 -3.04 12.05 -1.14
C ALA A 56 -3.62 13.28 -1.86
N VAL A 57 -3.62 14.44 -1.19
CA VAL A 57 -4.06 15.75 -1.76
C VAL A 57 -2.87 16.57 -2.20
#